data_AF-A0A0B2P4G3-F1
#
_entry.id   AF-A0A0B2P4G3-F1
#
_cell.length_a   1.000
_cell.length_b   1.000
_cell.length_c   1.000
_cell.angle_alpha   90.00
_cell.angle_beta   90.00
_cell.angle_gamma   90.00
#
_symmetry.space_group_name_H-M   'P 1'
#
loop_
_entity.id
_entity.type
_entity.pdbx_description
1 polymer ?
#
loop_
_entity_poly.entity_id
_entity_poly.type
_entity_poly.pdbx_seq_one_letter_code
_entity_poly.pdbx_strand_id
1 'polypeptide(L)'
;WVLTCFYKILDRAHRRESWQLLKDLHSNIFLPWCIVSDFNNLFSKEDKCGRVKHPPWLFQGFREAIFVCDLQDIPLQGYHFT
;
A
#
# COMPACT_ATOMS: atom_id res chain seq x y z
N TRP A 1 14.82 13.19 -3.86
CA TRP A 1 13.70 12.27 -4.11
C TRP A 1 14.18 10.87 -3.78
N VAL A 2 13.37 10.07 -3.09
CA VAL A 2 13.65 8.68 -2.71
C VAL A 2 12.58 7.79 -3.32
N LEU A 3 12.99 6.74 -4.01
CA LEU A 3 12.09 5.72 -4.55
C LEU A 3 12.25 4.44 -3.72
N THR A 4 11.16 3.94 -3.16
CA THR A 4 11.15 2.69 -2.40
C THR A 4 10.26 1.67 -3.08
N CYS A 5 10.84 0.52 -3.42
CA CYS A 5 10.07 -0.65 -3.82
C CYS A 5 9.68 -1.44 -2.56
N PHE A 6 8.39 -1.52 -2.27
CA PHE A 6 7.86 -2.19 -1.10
C PHE A 6 7.17 -3.49 -1.49
N TYR A 7 7.50 -4.58 -0.80
CA TYR A 7 6.82 -5.86 -0.95
C TYR A 7 6.21 -6.28 0.39
N LYS A 8 4.89 -6.46 0.41
CA LYS A 8 4.13 -6.80 1.62
C LYS A 8 4.46 -8.22 2.10
N ILE A 9 4.35 -8.44 3.41
CA ILE A 9 4.44 -9.79 3.99
C ILE A 9 3.22 -10.61 3.52
N LEU A 10 3.47 -11.84 3.05
CA LEU A 10 2.43 -12.73 2.52
C LEU A 10 1.48 -13.21 3.61
N ASP A 11 2.01 -13.43 4.81
CA ASP A 11 1.24 -13.85 5.97
C ASP A 11 0.28 -12.75 6.43
N ARG A 12 -1.01 -13.11 6.54
CA ARG A 12 -2.09 -12.21 6.96
C ARG A 12 -1.92 -11.75 8.40
N ALA A 13 -1.39 -12.59 9.29
CA ALA A 13 -1.20 -12.24 10.70
C ALA A 13 -0.23 -11.08 10.87
N HIS A 14 0.83 -11.06 10.06
CA HIS A 14 1.93 -10.08 10.12
C HIS A 14 1.72 -8.89 9.18
N ARG A 15 0.55 -8.75 8.52
CA ARG A 15 0.29 -7.58 7.63
C ARG A 15 0.28 -6.24 8.35
N ARG A 16 0.00 -6.23 9.66
CA ARG A 16 0.09 -5.00 10.46
C ARG A 16 1.54 -4.48 10.54
N GLU A 17 2.52 -5.38 10.56
CA GLU A 17 3.94 -5.02 10.57
C GLU A 17 4.36 -4.39 9.26
N SER A 18 3.78 -4.84 8.13
CA SER A 18 4.00 -4.17 6.84
C SER A 18 3.58 -2.69 6.86
N TRP A 19 2.48 -2.37 7.56
CA TRP A 19 2.01 -0.98 7.70
C TRP A 19 2.84 -0.18 8.70
N GLN A 20 3.27 -0.82 9.78
CA GLN A 20 4.18 -0.18 10.73
C GLN A 20 5.52 0.17 10.07
N LEU A 21 6.10 -0.76 9.32
CA LEU A 21 7.33 -0.53 8.56
C LEU A 21 7.20 0.64 7.59
N LEU A 22 6.03 0.80 6.95
CA LEU A 22 5.78 1.92 6.04
C LEU A 22 5.78 3.27 6.79
N LYS A 23 5.16 3.32 7.98
CA LYS A 23 5.18 4.51 8.85
C LYS A 23 6.59 4.82 9.38
N ASP A 24 7.35 3.78 9.73
CA ASP A 24 8.72 3.91 10.21
C ASP A 24 9.65 4.41 9.08
N LEU A 25 9.47 3.90 7.86
CA LEU A 25 10.19 4.39 6.68
C LEU A 25 9.89 5.87 6.42
N HIS A 26 8.61 6.26 6.43
CA HIS A 26 8.20 7.65 6.27
C HIS A 26 8.89 8.58 7.27
N SER A 27 8.93 8.17 8.55
CA SER A 27 9.51 8.97 9.64
C SER A 27 11.02 9.22 9.49
N ASN A 28 11.71 8.38 8.70
CA ASN A 28 13.14 8.49 8.46
C ASN A 28 13.49 9.17 7.12
N ILE A 29 12.49 9.51 6.29
CA ILE A 29 12.70 10.09 4.96
C ILE A 29 12.34 11.57 4.97
N PHE A 30 13.36 12.43 4.89
CA PHE A 30 13.20 13.90 4.87
C PHE A 30 13.13 14.49 3.44
N LEU A 31 13.12 13.64 2.41
CA LEU A 31 13.12 14.02 0.99
C LEU A 31 11.78 13.61 0.35
N PRO A 32 11.39 14.18 -0.81
CA PRO A 32 10.21 13.72 -1.54
C PRO A 32 10.26 12.21 -1.75
N TRP A 33 9.21 11.51 -1.33
CA TRP A 33 9.16 10.05 -1.28
C TRP A 33 8.15 9.50 -2.27
N CYS A 34 8.58 8.51 -3.05
CA CYS A 34 7.72 7.76 -3.95
C CYS A 34 7.82 6.26 -3.60
N ILE A 35 6.68 5.59 -3.49
CA ILE A 35 6.61 4.16 -3.20
C ILE A 35 6.00 3.44 -4.38
N VAL A 36 6.66 2.37 -4.80
CA VAL A 36 6.14 1.39 -5.75
C VAL A 36 5.93 0.11 -4.99
N SER A 37 4.74 -0.48 -5.09
CA SER A 37 4.41 -1.68 -4.35
C SER A 37 3.32 -2.47 -5.07
N ASP A 38 3.39 -3.79 -4.95
CA ASP A 38 2.30 -4.66 -5.35
C ASP A 38 1.17 -4.60 -4.31
N PHE A 39 0.35 -3.55 -4.40
CA PHE A 39 -0.85 -3.39 -3.58
C PHE A 39 -2.09 -4.06 -4.18
N ASN A 40 -1.94 -5.00 -5.14
CA ASN A 40 -3.03 -5.69 -5.88
C ASN A 40 -4.15 -6.29 -5.01
N ASN A 41 -4.02 -6.31 -3.68
CA ASN A 41 -5.03 -6.81 -2.76
C ASN A 41 -5.79 -5.75 -1.95
N LEU A 42 -5.50 -4.46 -2.12
CA LEU A 42 -5.91 -3.39 -1.19
C LEU A 42 -6.59 -2.20 -1.86
N PHE A 43 -6.37 -1.96 -3.15
CA PHE A 43 -7.11 -0.96 -3.91
C PHE A 43 -8.42 -1.58 -4.40
N SER A 44 -9.50 -1.10 -3.79
CA SER A 44 -10.90 -1.29 -4.17
C SER A 44 -11.43 -2.74 -4.33
N LYS A 45 -12.76 -2.87 -4.27
CA LYS A 45 -13.46 -4.08 -4.73
C LYS A 45 -13.58 -4.10 -6.26
N GLU A 46 -13.35 -2.97 -6.91
CA GLU A 46 -13.58 -2.73 -8.34
C GLU A 46 -12.42 -3.27 -9.18
N ASP A 47 -11.18 -3.25 -8.66
CA ASP A 47 -9.99 -3.81 -9.31
C ASP A 47 -9.87 -5.34 -9.17
N LYS A 48 -10.81 -5.98 -8.46
CA LYS A 48 -10.80 -7.42 -8.21
C LYS A 48 -12.02 -8.14 -8.76
N CYS A 49 -11.83 -8.76 -9.92
CA CYS A 49 -12.59 -9.95 -10.33
C CYS A 49 -12.24 -11.21 -9.50
N GLY A 50 -12.02 -11.07 -8.19
CA GLY A 50 -11.66 -12.16 -7.28
C GLY A 50 -12.67 -12.30 -6.14
N ARG A 51 -13.34 -13.47 -6.07
CA ARG A 51 -14.44 -13.79 -5.13
C ARG A 51 -14.12 -13.71 -3.62
N VAL A 52 -12.90 -13.36 -3.22
CA VAL A 52 -12.45 -13.40 -1.82
C VAL A 52 -12.59 -12.01 -1.18
N LYS A 53 -13.59 -11.87 -0.30
CA LYS A 53 -13.77 -10.68 0.55
C LYS A 53 -12.56 -10.56 1.50
N HIS A 54 -11.76 -9.50 1.36
CA HIS A 54 -10.75 -9.16 2.36
C HIS A 54 -11.43 -8.60 3.62
N PRO A 55 -10.90 -8.89 4.81
CA PRO A 55 -11.53 -8.40 6.03
C PRO A 55 -11.34 -6.87 6.17
N PRO A 56 -12.33 -6.13 6.70
CA PRO A 56 -12.31 -4.66 6.72
C PRO A 56 -11.09 -4.04 7.41
N TRP A 57 -10.58 -4.68 8.46
CA TRP A 57 -9.42 -4.22 9.23
C TRP A 57 -8.15 -4.11 8.37
N LEU A 58 -8.06 -4.90 7.30
CA LEU A 58 -6.93 -4.86 6.39
C LEU A 58 -6.90 -3.55 5.58
N PHE A 59 -8.06 -3.14 5.06
CA PHE A 59 -8.20 -1.87 4.33
C PHE A 59 -8.05 -0.68 5.26
N GLN A 60 -8.54 -0.79 6.49
CA GLN A 60 -8.43 0.29 7.48
C GLN A 60 -6.97 0.58 7.85
N GLY A 61 -6.18 -0.45 8.19
CA GLY A 61 -4.75 -0.26 8.52
C GLY A 61 -3.93 0.28 7.35
N PHE A 62 -4.28 -0.13 6.12
CA PHE A 62 -3.65 0.42 4.91
C PHE A 62 -4.00 1.90 4.71
N ARG A 63 -5.30 2.27 4.76
CA ARG A 63 -5.74 3.67 4.63
C ARG A 63 -5.12 4.57 5.70
N GLU A 64 -5.02 4.08 6.92
CA GLU A 64 -4.35 4.78 8.00
C GLU A 64 -2.87 5.02 7.69
N ALA A 65 -2.15 4.01 7.18
CA ALA A 65 -0.75 4.16 6.80
C ALA A 65 -0.56 5.18 5.66
N ILE A 66 -1.40 5.14 4.63
CA ILE A 66 -1.39 6.12 3.53
C ILE A 66 -1.63 7.54 4.05
N PHE A 67 -2.62 7.71 4.94
CA PHE A 67 -2.93 9.00 5.55
C PHE A 67 -1.79 9.53 6.43
N VAL A 68 -1.19 8.68 7.27
CA VAL A 68 -0.06 9.05 8.15
C VAL A 68 1.17 9.44 7.35
N CYS A 69 1.38 8.82 6.19
CA CYS A 69 2.55 9.05 5.35
C CYS A 69 2.32 10.13 4.28
N ASP A 70 1.17 10.81 4.31
CA ASP A 70 0.74 11.80 3.31
C ASP A 70 0.93 11.31 1.86
N LEU A 71 0.71 10.02 1.65
CA LEU A 71 0.89 9.40 0.35
C LEU A 71 -0.35 9.64 -0.50
N GLN A 72 -0.13 10.09 -1.73
CA GLN A 72 -1.18 10.21 -2.74
C GLN A 72 -0.99 9.14 -3.79
N ASP A 73 -2.11 8.60 -4.27
CA ASP A 73 -2.09 7.66 -5.38
C ASP A 73 -1.71 8.41 -6.66
N ILE A 74 -0.80 7.82 -7.44
CA ILE A 74 -0.41 8.37 -8.74
C ILE A 74 -1.22 7.59 -9.77
N PRO A 75 -2.28 8.21 -10.35
CA PRO A 75 -3.14 7.50 -11.28
C PRO A 75 -2.32 7.04 -12.49
N LEU A 76 -2.36 5.74 -12.75
CA LEU A 76 -1.69 5.15 -13.90
C LEU A 76 -2.47 5.57 -15.16
N GLN A 77 -1.97 6.58 -15.89
CA GLN A 77 -2.48 6.90 -17.22
C GLN A 77 -1.86 5.93 -18.24
N GLY A 78 -2.57 4.86 -18.59
CA GLY A 78 -2.08 3.87 -19.56
C GLY A 78 -2.88 2.56 -19.58
N TYR A 79 -2.35 1.54 -20.28
CA TYR A 79 -2.97 0.22 -20.33
C TYR A 79 -2.89 -0.48 -18.98
N HIS A 80 -4.06 -0.90 -18.47
CA HIS A 80 -4.27 -1.49 -17.15
C HIS A 80 -3.68 -2.90 -16.93
N PHE A 81 -2.92 -3.45 -17.88
CA PHE A 81 -2.46 -4.84 -17.83
C PHE A 81 -0.98 -4.95 -18.19
N THR A 82 -0.24 -5.69 -17.37
CA THR A 82 1.01 -6.39 -17.73
C THR A 82 0.86 -7.86 -17.39
#